data_AF-A0A2S8RBQ3-F1
#
_entry.id   AF-A0A2S8RBQ3-F1
#
_cell.length_a   1.000
_cell.length_b   1.000
_cell.length_c   1.000
_cell.angle_alpha   90.00
_cell.angle_beta   90.00
_cell.angle_gamma   90.00
#
_symmetry.space_group_name_H-M   'P 1'
#
loop_
_entity.id
_entity.type
_entity.pdbx_description
1 polymer ?
#
loop_
_entity_poly.entity_id
_entity_poly.type
_entity_poly.pdbx_seq_one_letter_code
_entity_poly.pdbx_strand_id
1 'polypeptide(L)'
;MTQTAGEYKITLETVTYKPVAGKTKDHENLVNALINSFRYETDLIYITDRREAVNINNNPVRSIGGKLEKEPGAVSVMNNQSVNGINLLTIDTSYKSDFEEVKYSSVSGGFTDERWKQVMEGYSESGTLDSRDNFKYREYVKEGQSMHKITETTEITIKVNKDNINFYTHAHMPDGEYYIRVWMADINLASNNFTSINNAYNSLGTLKGIVPLDEIIITVKGSMHDDTN
;
A
#
# COMPACT_ATOMS: atom_id res chain seq x y z
N MET A 1 -7.11 -9.11 27.97
CA MET A 1 -6.27 -10.12 27.27
C MET A 1 -5.42 -9.36 26.25
N THR A 2 -4.17 -9.76 26.05
CA THR A 2 -3.12 -9.11 25.22
C THR A 2 -3.52 -8.97 23.76
N GLN A 3 -3.35 -7.78 23.18
CA GLN A 3 -3.49 -7.56 21.73
C GLN A 3 -2.39 -8.32 20.98
N THR A 4 -2.71 -8.88 19.82
CA THR A 4 -1.77 -9.66 19.01
C THR A 4 -0.77 -8.75 18.30
N ALA A 5 0.52 -9.09 18.42
CA ALA A 5 1.58 -8.54 17.59
C ALA A 5 1.69 -9.34 16.29
N GLY A 6 2.10 -8.68 15.21
CA GLY A 6 2.21 -9.31 13.89
C GLY A 6 3.20 -8.58 12.99
N GLU A 7 3.74 -9.29 12.00
CA GLU A 7 4.64 -8.74 11.00
C GLU A 7 4.16 -9.15 9.60
N TYR A 8 3.94 -8.17 8.73
CA TYR A 8 3.47 -8.35 7.36
C TYR A 8 4.50 -7.80 6.39
N LYS A 9 4.92 -8.62 5.41
CA LYS A 9 5.92 -8.26 4.41
C LYS A 9 5.30 -8.14 3.03
N ILE A 10 5.59 -7.05 2.36
CA ILE A 10 5.13 -6.74 1.00
C ILE A 10 6.36 -6.40 0.16
N THR A 11 6.50 -7.04 -0.99
CA THR A 11 7.54 -6.69 -1.97
C THR A 11 6.88 -6.06 -3.18
N LEU A 12 7.25 -4.80 -3.47
CA LEU A 12 6.85 -4.11 -4.69
C LEU A 12 8.03 -4.03 -5.63
N GLU A 13 7.87 -4.51 -6.85
CA GLU A 13 8.82 -4.32 -7.95
C GLU A 13 8.15 -3.54 -9.09
N THR A 14 8.86 -2.55 -9.64
CA THR A 14 8.44 -1.82 -10.83
C THR A 14 9.56 -1.78 -11.86
N VAL A 15 9.20 -1.90 -13.13
CA VAL A 15 10.11 -1.74 -14.26
C VAL A 15 9.64 -0.56 -15.11
N THR A 16 10.49 0.44 -15.31
CA THR A 16 10.18 1.60 -16.15
C THR A 16 11.33 1.88 -17.12
N TYR A 17 11.04 2.66 -18.18
CA TYR A 17 12.03 3.10 -19.15
C TYR A 17 12.04 4.63 -19.19
N LYS A 18 13.18 5.25 -18.90
CA LYS A 18 13.30 6.71 -18.82
C LYS A 18 14.62 7.19 -19.43
N PRO A 19 14.69 8.45 -19.93
CA PRO A 19 15.93 8.98 -20.51
C PRO A 19 17.08 9.12 -19.50
N VAL A 20 16.76 9.28 -18.21
CA VAL A 20 17.72 9.49 -17.14
C VAL A 20 17.57 8.37 -16.11
N ALA A 21 18.70 7.80 -15.69
CA ALA A 21 18.73 6.85 -14.58
C ALA A 21 18.44 7.56 -13.25
N GLY A 22 17.60 6.95 -12.42
CA GLY A 22 17.32 7.43 -11.07
C GLY A 22 16.06 6.83 -10.48
N LYS A 23 15.83 7.13 -9.19
CA LYS A 23 14.59 6.76 -8.49
C LYS A 23 13.39 7.40 -9.18
N THR A 24 12.32 6.64 -9.37
CA THR A 24 11.09 7.16 -9.98
C THR A 24 10.09 7.60 -8.91
N LYS A 25 9.38 8.70 -9.21
CA LYS A 25 8.27 9.13 -8.36
C LYS A 25 7.10 8.14 -8.41
N ASP A 26 6.97 7.47 -9.54
CA ASP A 26 5.98 6.45 -9.85
C ASP A 26 6.09 5.27 -8.85
N HIS A 27 7.29 4.74 -8.65
CA HIS A 27 7.56 3.71 -7.65
C HIS A 27 7.29 4.19 -6.22
N GLU A 28 7.79 5.38 -5.86
CA GLU A 28 7.59 5.94 -4.52
C GLU A 28 6.10 6.14 -4.17
N ASN A 29 5.30 6.62 -5.13
CA ASN A 29 3.87 6.81 -4.94
C ASN A 29 3.16 5.46 -4.71
N LEU A 30 3.54 4.41 -5.44
CA LEU A 30 2.98 3.07 -5.26
C LEU A 30 3.36 2.48 -3.89
N VAL A 31 4.62 2.61 -3.45
CA VAL A 31 5.05 2.20 -2.11
C VAL A 31 4.20 2.87 -1.03
N ASN A 32 4.05 4.20 -1.11
CA ASN A 32 3.26 4.95 -0.14
C ASN A 32 1.78 4.56 -0.17
N ALA A 33 1.23 4.31 -1.35
CA ALA A 33 -0.16 3.88 -1.49
C ALA A 33 -0.39 2.49 -0.87
N LEU A 34 0.53 1.54 -1.05
CA LEU A 34 0.48 0.22 -0.42
C LEU A 34 0.53 0.34 1.11
N ILE A 35 1.49 1.09 1.65
CA ILE A 35 1.61 1.37 3.09
C ILE A 35 0.29 1.97 3.63
N ASN A 36 -0.26 2.95 2.92
CA ASN A 36 -1.49 3.64 3.32
C ASN A 36 -2.76 2.82 3.12
N SER A 37 -2.70 1.70 2.39
CA SER A 37 -3.84 0.80 2.21
C SER A 37 -3.99 -0.20 3.36
N PHE A 38 -2.92 -0.45 4.12
CA PHE A 38 -2.94 -1.40 5.23
C PHE A 38 -3.84 -0.95 6.38
N ARG A 39 -4.63 -1.88 6.92
CA ARG A 39 -5.57 -1.67 8.03
C ARG A 39 -5.40 -2.77 9.06
N TYR A 40 -5.27 -2.36 10.32
CA TYR A 40 -5.47 -3.23 11.47
C TYR A 40 -6.82 -2.87 12.08
N GLU A 41 -7.76 -3.80 12.10
CA GLU A 41 -9.13 -3.56 12.53
C GLU A 41 -9.59 -4.56 13.60
N THR A 42 -10.34 -4.07 14.57
CA THR A 42 -10.92 -4.90 15.62
C THR A 42 -12.17 -4.25 16.19
N ASP A 43 -13.12 -5.07 16.60
CA ASP A 43 -14.33 -4.67 17.33
C ASP A 43 -14.22 -4.89 18.85
N LEU A 44 -13.03 -5.25 19.35
CA LEU A 44 -12.73 -5.30 20.78
C LEU A 44 -12.91 -3.92 21.42
N ILE A 45 -13.40 -3.94 22.67
CA ILE A 45 -13.61 -2.74 23.48
C ILE A 45 -12.48 -2.65 24.51
N TYR A 46 -11.75 -1.56 24.48
CA TYR A 46 -10.60 -1.32 25.33
C TYR A 46 -10.97 -0.38 26.49
N ILE A 47 -10.12 -0.36 27.52
CA ILE A 47 -10.20 0.60 28.61
C ILE A 47 -8.98 1.54 28.57
N THR A 48 -9.22 2.84 28.61
CA THR A 48 -8.15 3.85 28.70
C THR A 48 -7.62 3.97 30.12
N ASP A 49 -6.51 4.70 30.29
CA ASP A 49 -5.96 5.00 31.63
C ASP A 49 -6.93 5.85 32.48
N ARG A 50 -7.89 6.52 31.81
CA ARG A 50 -8.97 7.29 32.44
C ARG A 50 -10.20 6.46 32.75
N ARG A 51 -10.13 5.14 32.53
CA ARG A 51 -11.23 4.18 32.70
C ARG A 51 -12.41 4.40 31.76
N GLU A 52 -12.15 4.94 30.57
CA GLU A 52 -13.16 5.13 29.52
C GLU A 52 -13.19 3.92 28.60
N ALA A 53 -14.38 3.44 28.23
CA ALA A 53 -14.55 2.39 27.24
C ALA A 53 -14.39 2.98 25.83
N VAL A 54 -13.44 2.46 25.06
CA VAL A 54 -13.08 2.97 23.73
C VAL A 54 -12.84 1.84 22.73
N ASN A 55 -12.94 2.12 21.43
CA ASN A 55 -12.46 1.22 20.39
C ASN A 55 -10.95 1.40 20.16
N ILE A 56 -10.38 0.65 19.22
CA ILE A 56 -8.92 0.70 18.99
C ILE A 56 -8.42 2.07 18.56
N ASN A 57 -9.25 2.94 17.94
CA ASN A 57 -8.89 4.31 17.59
C ASN A 57 -9.03 5.30 18.76
N ASN A 58 -9.22 4.81 19.98
CA ASN A 58 -9.45 5.64 21.18
C ASN A 58 -10.74 6.48 21.11
N ASN A 59 -11.72 6.07 20.30
CA ASN A 59 -13.04 6.70 20.26
C ASN A 59 -13.95 6.07 21.31
N PRO A 60 -14.72 6.88 22.09
CA PRO A 60 -15.66 6.35 23.08
C PRO A 60 -16.68 5.40 22.46
N VAL A 61 -16.90 4.28 23.12
CA VAL A 61 -17.90 3.28 22.71
C VAL A 61 -19.25 3.62 23.34
N ARG A 62 -20.32 3.53 22.55
CA ARG A 62 -21.68 3.79 23.03
C ARG A 62 -22.16 2.73 24.02
N SER A 63 -22.99 3.18 24.96
CA SER A 63 -23.73 2.31 25.88
C SER A 63 -25.23 2.45 25.63
N ILE A 64 -25.91 1.35 25.33
CA ILE A 64 -27.36 1.29 25.10
C ILE A 64 -27.96 0.34 26.13
N GLY A 65 -28.90 0.83 26.95
CA GLY A 65 -29.51 0.03 28.01
C GLY A 65 -28.50 -0.54 29.02
N GLY A 66 -27.38 0.13 29.24
CA GLY A 66 -26.30 -0.31 30.13
C GLY A 66 -25.33 -1.33 29.50
N LYS A 67 -25.51 -1.69 28.22
CA LYS A 67 -24.62 -2.59 27.47
C LYS A 67 -23.70 -1.79 26.58
N LEU A 68 -22.40 -2.11 26.58
CA LEU A 68 -21.46 -1.52 25.64
C LEU A 68 -21.64 -2.16 24.27
N GLU A 69 -21.70 -1.34 23.22
CA GLU A 69 -21.89 -1.83 21.85
C GLU A 69 -20.55 -2.21 21.21
N LYS A 70 -20.57 -3.17 20.29
CA LYS A 70 -19.38 -3.47 19.48
C LYS A 70 -19.23 -2.40 18.40
N GLU A 71 -18.15 -1.63 18.48
CA GLU A 71 -17.86 -0.57 17.52
C GLU A 71 -16.49 -0.81 16.90
N PRO A 72 -16.41 -1.36 15.67
CA PRO A 72 -15.16 -1.56 14.98
C PRO A 72 -14.35 -0.27 14.88
N GLY A 73 -13.06 -0.37 15.18
CA GLY A 73 -12.08 0.66 14.87
C GLY A 73 -10.98 0.08 13.97
N ALA A 74 -10.41 0.91 13.11
CA ALA A 74 -9.34 0.55 12.20
C ALA A 74 -8.17 1.55 12.29
N VAL A 75 -6.99 1.05 12.63
CA VAL A 75 -5.74 1.80 12.61
C VAL A 75 -5.09 1.67 11.24
N SER A 76 -4.53 2.78 10.75
CA SER A 76 -3.77 2.83 9.50
C SER A 76 -2.49 3.63 9.72
N VAL A 77 -1.55 3.61 8.78
CA VAL A 77 -0.33 4.42 8.91
C VAL A 77 -0.63 5.92 8.97
N MET A 78 -1.65 6.38 8.24
CA MET A 78 -2.10 7.77 8.26
C MET A 78 -2.84 8.15 9.54
N ASN A 79 -3.43 7.18 10.23
CA ASN A 79 -4.10 7.36 11.53
C ASN A 79 -3.68 6.24 12.47
N ASN A 80 -2.46 6.36 12.98
CA ASN A 80 -1.75 5.30 13.70
C ASN A 80 -1.99 5.31 15.22
N GLN A 81 -2.66 6.35 15.72
CA GLN A 81 -2.94 6.47 17.14
C GLN A 81 -4.02 5.47 17.53
N SER A 82 -3.67 4.64 18.50
CA SER A 82 -4.56 3.69 19.14
C SER A 82 -4.93 4.14 20.56
N VAL A 83 -5.43 3.23 21.38
CA VAL A 83 -5.81 3.49 22.78
C VAL A 83 -4.69 4.23 23.52
N ASN A 84 -5.06 5.24 24.31
CA ASN A 84 -4.11 6.13 25.02
C ASN A 84 -3.12 6.88 24.11
N GLY A 85 -3.40 6.99 22.80
CA GLY A 85 -2.55 7.69 21.84
C GLY A 85 -1.29 6.91 21.41
N ILE A 86 -1.22 5.61 21.71
CA ILE A 86 -0.09 4.74 21.37
C ILE A 86 -0.07 4.49 19.86
N ASN A 87 1.09 4.66 19.22
CA ASN A 87 1.26 4.28 17.83
C ASN A 87 1.35 2.75 17.70
N LEU A 88 0.41 2.14 17.00
CA LEU A 88 0.30 0.68 16.92
C LEU A 88 1.15 0.08 15.80
N LEU A 89 1.28 0.79 14.68
CA LEU A 89 1.96 0.33 13.48
C LEU A 89 3.37 0.93 13.39
N THR A 90 4.34 0.11 13.03
CA THR A 90 5.69 0.53 12.65
C THR A 90 5.99 0.05 11.23
N ILE A 91 6.63 0.90 10.43
CA ILE A 91 6.94 0.62 9.04
C ILE A 91 8.45 0.67 8.85
N ASP A 92 9.03 -0.44 8.39
CA ASP A 92 10.39 -0.52 7.92
C ASP A 92 10.38 -0.71 6.39
N THR A 93 11.25 0.00 5.68
CA THR A 93 11.39 -0.16 4.22
C THR A 93 12.84 -0.39 3.84
N SER A 94 13.06 -1.24 2.84
CA SER A 94 14.35 -1.46 2.19
C SER A 94 14.19 -1.27 0.70
N TYR A 95 14.96 -0.35 0.13
CA TYR A 95 14.88 0.01 -1.29
C TYR A 95 16.15 -0.41 -2.01
N LYS A 96 15.98 -1.03 -3.19
CA LYS A 96 17.05 -1.31 -4.15
C LYS A 96 16.62 -0.87 -5.54
N SER A 97 17.59 -0.47 -6.36
CA SER A 97 17.36 -0.18 -7.77
C SER A 97 18.52 -0.66 -8.64
N ASP A 98 18.17 -1.14 -9.81
CA ASP A 98 19.10 -1.53 -10.87
C ASP A 98 18.81 -0.76 -12.16
N PHE A 99 19.86 -0.46 -12.90
CA PHE A 99 19.81 0.36 -14.11
C PHE A 99 20.57 -0.30 -15.24
N GLU A 100 19.87 -0.54 -16.35
CA GLU A 100 20.45 -1.07 -17.58
C GLU A 100 20.21 -0.07 -18.71
N GLU A 101 21.27 0.40 -19.37
CA GLU A 101 21.13 1.24 -20.55
C GLU A 101 20.57 0.42 -21.73
N VAL A 102 19.48 0.91 -22.32
CA VAL A 102 18.85 0.30 -23.47
C VAL A 102 19.64 0.66 -24.72
N LYS A 103 20.22 -0.38 -25.31
CA LYS A 103 21.15 -0.25 -26.44
C LYS A 103 20.46 0.26 -27.70
N TYR A 104 21.17 1.12 -28.42
CA TYR A 104 20.80 1.59 -29.74
C TYR A 104 22.01 1.75 -30.64
N SER A 105 21.76 1.95 -31.93
CA SER A 105 22.75 2.37 -32.90
C SER A 105 22.32 3.69 -33.52
N SER A 106 23.26 4.64 -33.58
CA SER A 106 23.12 5.91 -34.31
C SER A 106 23.25 5.73 -35.83
N VAL A 107 23.63 4.54 -36.29
CA VAL A 107 23.91 4.23 -37.70
C VAL A 107 22.73 3.51 -38.33
N SER A 108 22.38 3.92 -39.56
CA SER A 108 21.34 3.25 -40.35
C SER A 108 21.66 1.77 -40.55
N GLY A 109 20.70 0.90 -40.24
CA GLY A 109 20.85 -0.56 -40.31
C GLY A 109 21.53 -1.20 -39.08
N GLY A 110 21.96 -0.40 -38.11
CA GLY A 110 22.49 -0.90 -36.84
C GLY A 110 21.39 -1.43 -35.90
N PHE A 111 21.81 -2.15 -34.85
CA PHE A 111 20.90 -2.68 -33.84
C PHE A 111 20.32 -1.55 -32.98
N THR A 112 18.99 -1.49 -32.89
CA THR A 112 18.27 -0.62 -31.95
C THR A 112 17.17 -1.42 -31.27
N ASP A 113 17.16 -1.40 -29.93
CA ASP A 113 16.16 -2.11 -29.12
C ASP A 113 14.73 -1.65 -29.45
N GLU A 114 13.76 -2.55 -29.35
CA GLU A 114 12.36 -2.29 -29.68
C GLU A 114 11.74 -1.14 -28.88
N ARG A 115 12.18 -0.95 -27.64
CA ARG A 115 11.65 0.13 -26.78
C ARG A 115 12.00 1.52 -27.32
N TRP A 116 13.15 1.66 -27.97
CA TRP A 116 13.49 2.89 -28.68
C TRP A 116 12.57 3.07 -29.88
N LYS A 117 12.30 2.00 -30.62
CA LYS A 117 11.43 2.03 -31.80
C LYS A 117 9.97 2.33 -31.46
N GLN A 118 9.50 1.98 -30.27
CA GLN A 118 8.16 2.33 -29.78
C GLN A 118 7.95 3.85 -29.62
N VAL A 119 9.03 4.60 -29.39
CA VAL A 119 8.98 6.07 -29.22
C VAL A 119 9.49 6.85 -30.43
N MET A 120 9.89 6.14 -31.50
CA MET A 120 10.45 6.73 -32.71
C MET A 120 9.52 6.52 -33.91
N GLU A 121 9.41 7.52 -34.78
CA GLU A 121 8.61 7.46 -36.00
C GLU A 121 9.26 6.63 -37.12
N GLY A 122 8.44 5.99 -37.95
CA GLY A 122 8.89 5.16 -39.08
C GLY A 122 9.16 3.70 -38.71
N TYR A 123 8.63 3.24 -37.57
CA TYR A 123 8.75 1.87 -37.09
C TYR A 123 7.35 1.26 -36.88
N SER A 124 7.28 -0.07 -37.04
CA SER A 124 6.06 -0.84 -36.74
C SER A 124 5.69 -0.76 -35.27
N GLU A 125 6.71 -0.74 -34.41
CA GLU A 125 6.61 -0.77 -32.95
C GLU A 125 5.94 0.49 -32.40
N SER A 126 6.07 1.63 -33.08
CA SER A 126 5.37 2.88 -32.75
C SER A 126 4.04 3.05 -33.52
N GLY A 127 3.67 2.11 -34.39
CA GLY A 127 2.47 2.21 -35.23
C GLY A 127 2.57 3.24 -36.35
N THR A 128 3.78 3.69 -36.71
CA THR A 128 4.03 4.76 -37.69
C THR A 128 4.79 4.26 -38.93
N LEU A 129 4.57 3.00 -39.30
CA LEU A 129 5.26 2.36 -40.42
C LEU A 129 5.02 3.10 -41.75
N ASP A 130 3.83 3.70 -41.91
CA ASP A 130 3.45 4.49 -43.08
C ASP A 130 4.37 5.69 -43.32
N SER A 131 4.94 6.28 -42.26
CA SER A 131 5.93 7.38 -42.39
C SER A 131 7.15 6.94 -43.18
N ARG A 132 7.60 5.70 -42.97
CA ARG A 132 8.70 5.10 -43.71
C ARG A 132 8.29 4.72 -45.12
N ASP A 133 7.16 4.02 -45.25
CA ASP A 133 6.78 3.38 -46.52
C ASP A 133 6.32 4.42 -47.56
N ASN A 134 5.49 5.38 -47.13
CA ASN A 134 4.86 6.38 -47.99
C ASN A 134 5.70 7.67 -48.11
N PHE A 135 6.37 8.09 -47.03
CA PHE A 135 7.08 9.38 -46.98
C PHE A 135 8.60 9.28 -46.89
N LYS A 136 9.15 8.06 -46.86
CA LYS A 136 10.60 7.80 -46.72
C LYS A 136 11.21 8.47 -45.48
N TYR A 137 10.40 8.69 -44.44
CA TYR A 137 10.82 9.29 -43.17
C TYR A 137 10.96 8.23 -42.08
N ARG A 138 12.05 8.28 -41.33
CA ARG A 138 12.31 7.39 -40.20
C ARG A 138 13.25 8.07 -39.21
N GLU A 139 12.91 7.95 -37.93
CA GLU A 139 13.72 8.50 -36.85
C GLU A 139 14.87 7.57 -36.44
N TYR A 140 15.92 8.20 -35.92
CA TYR A 140 17.08 7.53 -35.36
C TYR A 140 17.45 8.22 -34.05
N VAL A 141 17.92 7.42 -33.09
CA VAL A 141 18.43 7.95 -31.83
C VAL A 141 19.73 8.68 -32.09
N LYS A 142 19.79 9.96 -31.71
CA LYS A 142 21.00 10.77 -31.86
C LYS A 142 22.03 10.34 -30.82
N GLU A 143 23.31 10.33 -31.18
CA GLU A 143 24.39 10.11 -30.22
C GLU A 143 24.30 11.07 -29.02
N GLY A 144 24.53 10.51 -27.83
CA GLY A 144 24.40 11.21 -26.56
C GLY A 144 22.99 11.21 -25.98
N GLN A 145 22.00 10.62 -26.66
CA GLN A 145 20.74 10.27 -26.02
C GLN A 145 20.87 8.93 -25.28
N SER A 146 20.15 8.80 -24.18
CA SER A 146 20.13 7.61 -23.33
C SER A 146 18.69 7.22 -23.02
N MET A 147 18.50 5.93 -22.78
CA MET A 147 17.29 5.38 -22.19
C MET A 147 17.74 4.27 -21.26
N HIS A 148 17.21 4.27 -20.04
CA HIS A 148 17.54 3.28 -19.03
C HIS A 148 16.31 2.48 -18.69
N LYS A 149 16.44 1.16 -18.67
CA LYS A 149 15.56 0.27 -17.94
C LYS A 149 15.88 0.42 -16.46
N ILE A 150 14.88 0.85 -15.70
CA ILE A 150 14.96 1.11 -14.27
C ILE A 150 14.13 0.05 -13.58
N THR A 151 14.78 -0.82 -12.81
CA THR A 151 14.10 -1.84 -11.98
C THR A 151 14.23 -1.40 -10.53
N GLU A 152 13.11 -1.05 -9.91
CA GLU A 152 13.06 -0.62 -8.50
C GLU A 152 12.31 -1.68 -7.69
N THR A 153 12.89 -2.09 -6.57
CA THR A 153 12.24 -2.98 -5.62
C THR A 153 12.24 -2.35 -4.23
N THR A 154 11.07 -2.28 -3.61
CA THR A 154 10.94 -1.93 -2.19
C THR A 154 10.34 -3.10 -1.43
N GLU A 155 11.03 -3.53 -0.38
CA GLU A 155 10.48 -4.41 0.65
C GLU A 155 9.90 -3.55 1.77
N ILE A 156 8.63 -3.75 2.07
CA ILE A 156 7.88 -3.04 3.11
C ILE A 156 7.57 -4.06 4.19
N THR A 157 7.98 -3.76 5.43
CA THR A 157 7.63 -4.56 6.61
C THR A 157 6.75 -3.72 7.52
N ILE A 158 5.50 -4.16 7.71
CA ILE A 158 4.52 -3.54 8.59
C ILE A 158 4.43 -4.37 9.86
N LYS A 159 4.82 -3.77 10.99
CA LYS A 159 4.78 -4.40 12.31
C LYS A 159 3.62 -3.84 13.11
N VAL A 160 2.71 -4.71 13.51
CA VAL A 160 1.62 -4.40 14.44
C VAL A 160 2.10 -4.67 15.86
N ASN A 161 1.96 -3.67 16.73
CA ASN A 161 2.35 -3.72 18.13
C ASN A 161 3.80 -4.19 18.36
N LYS A 162 4.78 -3.55 17.70
CA LYS A 162 6.19 -4.02 17.68
C LYS A 162 6.78 -4.19 19.09
N ASP A 163 6.37 -3.34 20.03
CA ASP A 163 6.87 -3.32 21.39
C ASP A 163 6.06 -4.22 22.33
N ASN A 164 5.10 -4.97 21.77
CA ASN A 164 4.22 -5.90 22.47
C ASN A 164 3.54 -5.25 23.69
N ILE A 165 3.03 -4.04 23.48
CA ILE A 165 2.36 -3.25 24.50
C ILE A 165 1.04 -3.94 24.87
N ASN A 166 0.76 -4.01 26.16
CA ASN A 166 -0.48 -4.57 26.67
C ASN A 166 -1.63 -3.58 26.52
N PHE A 167 -2.64 -3.97 25.77
CA PHE A 167 -3.95 -3.30 25.75
C PHE A 167 -4.93 -4.09 26.60
N TYR A 168 -5.65 -3.40 27.47
CA TYR A 168 -6.65 -4.02 28.34
C TYR A 168 -8.03 -3.85 27.75
N THR A 169 -8.78 -4.94 27.74
CA THR A 169 -10.18 -5.00 27.34
C THR A 169 -11.07 -4.51 28.49
N HIS A 170 -12.18 -3.86 28.17
CA HIS A 170 -13.12 -3.37 29.19
C HIS A 170 -13.85 -4.54 29.88
N ALA A 171 -13.99 -4.52 31.20
CA ALA A 171 -14.53 -5.64 31.97
C ALA A 171 -16.04 -5.92 31.70
N HIS A 172 -16.77 -4.90 31.26
CA HIS A 172 -18.19 -4.99 30.89
C HIS A 172 -18.41 -5.20 29.38
N MET A 173 -17.42 -5.73 28.66
CA MET A 173 -17.63 -6.19 27.29
C MET A 173 -18.69 -7.28 27.23
N PRO A 174 -19.74 -7.16 26.40
CA PRO A 174 -20.73 -8.22 26.27
C PRO A 174 -20.12 -9.56 25.82
N ASP A 175 -20.73 -10.64 26.27
CA ASP A 175 -20.42 -11.98 25.77
C ASP A 175 -20.67 -12.07 24.25
N GLY A 176 -19.79 -12.81 23.56
CA GLY A 176 -19.91 -13.04 22.12
C GLY A 176 -18.58 -13.09 21.39
N GLU A 177 -18.66 -13.16 20.07
CA GLU A 177 -17.49 -13.21 19.18
C GLU A 177 -17.01 -11.81 18.81
N TYR A 178 -15.71 -11.61 18.94
CA TYR A 178 -14.98 -10.42 18.52
C TYR A 178 -13.93 -10.84 17.50
N TYR A 179 -13.45 -9.90 16.71
CA TYR A 179 -12.38 -10.15 15.75
C TYR A 179 -11.23 -9.18 15.92
N ILE A 180 -10.05 -9.68 15.55
CA ILE A 180 -8.90 -8.88 15.17
C ILE A 180 -8.59 -9.29 13.74
N ARG A 181 -8.52 -8.34 12.82
CA ARG A 181 -8.18 -8.62 11.43
C ARG A 181 -7.24 -7.59 10.85
N VAL A 182 -6.48 -8.04 9.86
CA VAL A 182 -5.66 -7.19 9.01
C VAL A 182 -6.19 -7.28 7.60
N TRP A 183 -6.22 -6.14 6.90
CA TRP A 183 -6.68 -6.08 5.52
C TRP A 183 -6.02 -4.94 4.74
N MET A 184 -6.12 -5.01 3.43
CA MET A 184 -5.61 -4.00 2.50
C MET A 184 -6.79 -3.34 1.81
N ALA A 185 -6.88 -2.01 1.85
CA ALA A 185 -7.90 -1.25 1.13
C ALA A 185 -7.61 -1.18 -0.38
N ASP A 186 -8.64 -0.91 -1.17
CA ASP A 186 -8.49 -0.60 -2.59
C ASP A 186 -7.56 0.62 -2.79
N ILE A 187 -6.70 0.55 -3.81
CA ILE A 187 -5.83 1.65 -4.22
C ILE A 187 -6.29 2.15 -5.58
N ASN A 188 -6.81 3.37 -5.62
CA ASN A 188 -7.17 4.03 -6.87
C ASN A 188 -5.93 4.65 -7.53
N LEU A 189 -5.42 3.97 -8.57
CA LEU A 189 -4.23 4.38 -9.33
C LEU A 189 -4.50 5.57 -10.26
N ALA A 190 -5.77 5.88 -10.52
CA ALA A 190 -6.19 7.07 -11.27
C ALA A 190 -6.41 8.30 -10.37
N SER A 191 -6.18 8.19 -9.06
CA SER A 191 -6.37 9.31 -8.14
C SER A 191 -5.26 10.34 -8.24
N ASN A 192 -5.58 11.59 -7.88
CA ASN A 192 -4.64 12.70 -7.85
C ASN A 192 -3.43 12.46 -6.95
N ASN A 193 -3.44 11.47 -6.05
CA ASN A 193 -2.28 11.14 -5.20
C ASN A 193 -1.10 10.55 -6.00
N PHE A 194 -1.33 10.14 -7.24
CA PHE A 194 -0.30 9.80 -8.22
C PHE A 194 -0.03 11.03 -9.11
N THR A 195 0.41 12.14 -8.50
CA THR A 195 0.48 13.50 -9.09
C THR A 195 1.49 13.73 -10.23
N SER A 196 2.21 12.73 -10.76
CA SER A 196 3.00 13.00 -11.97
C SER A 196 2.03 13.24 -13.13
N ILE A 197 2.13 14.40 -13.77
CA ILE A 197 1.28 14.87 -14.90
C ILE A 197 1.21 13.87 -16.07
N ASN A 198 2.08 12.84 -16.09
CA ASN A 198 2.12 11.75 -17.08
C ASN A 198 2.31 10.36 -16.43
N ASN A 199 1.59 10.03 -15.36
CA ASN A 199 1.67 8.68 -14.79
C ASN A 199 0.98 7.65 -15.68
N ALA A 200 1.75 6.66 -16.13
CA ALA A 200 1.27 5.51 -16.91
C ALA A 200 0.18 4.71 -16.17
N TYR A 201 0.04 4.89 -14.86
CA TYR A 201 -0.91 4.16 -14.02
C TYR A 201 -2.32 4.72 -14.02
N ASN A 202 -2.55 5.95 -14.50
CA ASN A 202 -3.88 6.56 -14.48
C ASN A 202 -4.90 5.78 -15.34
N SER A 203 -4.43 5.01 -16.33
CA SER A 203 -5.25 4.13 -17.18
C SER A 203 -5.50 2.74 -16.57
N LEU A 204 -4.82 2.37 -15.48
CA LEU A 204 -4.89 1.03 -14.89
C LEU A 204 -6.03 0.86 -13.87
N GLY A 205 -6.76 1.93 -13.53
CA GLY A 205 -7.94 1.87 -12.67
C GLY A 205 -7.62 1.66 -11.19
N THR A 206 -8.17 0.61 -10.58
CA THR A 206 -8.06 0.35 -9.14
C THR A 206 -7.37 -0.98 -8.88
N LEU A 207 -6.31 -0.97 -8.06
CA LEU A 207 -5.75 -2.17 -7.48
C LEU A 207 -6.66 -2.62 -6.33
N LYS A 208 -7.23 -3.82 -6.45
CA LYS A 208 -8.16 -4.34 -5.45
C LYS A 208 -7.42 -4.80 -4.19
N GLY A 209 -7.95 -4.36 -3.05
CA GLY A 209 -7.50 -4.75 -1.74
C GLY A 209 -7.83 -6.20 -1.40
N ILE A 210 -7.32 -6.67 -0.28
CA ILE A 210 -7.54 -8.02 0.26
C ILE A 210 -8.24 -7.88 1.60
N VAL A 211 -9.44 -8.47 1.73
CA VAL A 211 -10.25 -8.43 2.95
C VAL A 211 -10.83 -9.82 3.24
N PRO A 212 -10.43 -10.50 4.33
CA PRO A 212 -9.27 -10.23 5.20
C PRO A 212 -7.96 -10.74 4.60
N LEU A 213 -6.83 -10.16 5.01
CA LEU A 213 -5.49 -10.74 4.82
C LEU A 213 -5.19 -11.78 5.91
N ASP A 214 -5.59 -11.47 7.14
CA ASP A 214 -5.43 -12.31 8.33
C ASP A 214 -6.56 -11.97 9.32
N GLU A 215 -7.06 -12.94 10.06
CA GLU A 215 -8.19 -12.77 10.97
C GLU A 215 -8.13 -13.77 12.13
N ILE A 216 -8.38 -13.26 13.34
CA ILE A 216 -8.46 -14.01 14.59
C ILE A 216 -9.81 -13.72 15.21
N ILE A 217 -10.56 -14.77 15.53
CA ILE A 217 -11.82 -14.67 16.25
C ILE A 217 -11.58 -14.96 17.75
N ILE A 218 -12.12 -14.11 18.61
CA ILE A 218 -12.02 -14.17 20.06
C ILE A 218 -13.43 -14.31 20.63
N THR A 219 -13.68 -15.38 21.38
CA THR A 219 -14.95 -15.54 22.09
C THR A 219 -14.81 -15.05 23.52
N VAL A 220 -15.58 -14.03 23.89
CA VAL A 220 -15.72 -13.55 25.27
C VAL A 220 -16.88 -14.31 25.93
N LYS A 221 -16.60 -14.89 27.10
CA LYS A 221 -17.58 -15.59 27.95
C LYS A 221 -17.40 -15.16 29.41
N GLY A 222 -18.49 -14.89 30.11
CA GLY A 222 -18.49 -14.57 31.54
C GLY A 222 -17.97 -13.17 31.86
N SER A 223 -18.37 -12.18 31.06
CA SER A 223 -18.19 -10.78 31.45
C SER A 223 -18.96 -10.46 32.73
N MET A 224 -18.47 -9.51 33.55
CA MET A 224 -19.19 -9.07 34.77
C MET A 224 -20.65 -8.63 34.49
N HIS A 225 -20.98 -8.33 33.24
CA HIS A 225 -22.32 -7.97 32.82
C HIS A 225 -23.34 -9.12 32.97
N ASP A 226 -22.93 -10.38 32.73
CA ASP A 226 -23.81 -11.54 32.88
C ASP A 226 -23.90 -12.03 34.34
N ASP A 227 -22.90 -11.73 35.17
CA ASP A 227 -22.90 -12.10 36.60
C ASP A 227 -23.81 -11.22 37.47
N THR A 228 -24.46 -10.19 36.90
CA THR A 228 -25.35 -9.27 37.64
C THR A 228 -26.85 -9.42 37.34
N ASN A 229 -27.25 -10.39 36.52
CA ASN A 229 -28.67 -10.66 36.18
C ASN A 229 -29.14 -12.04 36.66
#